data_AF-A0A1G8CEA2-F1
#
_entry.id   AF-A0A1G8CEA2-F1
#
_cell.length_a   1.000
_cell.length_b   1.000
_cell.length_c   1.000
_cell.angle_alpha   90.00
_cell.angle_beta   90.00
_cell.angle_gamma   90.00
#
_symmetry.space_group_name_H-M   'P 1'
#
loop_
_entity.id
_entity.type
_entity.pdbx_description
1 polymer ?
#
loop_
_entity_poly.entity_id
_entity_poly.type
_entity_poly.pdbx_seq_one_letter_code
_entity_poly.pdbx_strand_id
1 'polypeptide(L)'
;MHPRAIPRALHRVTMAAAAIAIALSALVAVPQASTAATFLPDLPGSIADGGYLISDAEFYRSGSLTEKQVQSFLEARVPTCKAKAGSPTCLRSFTADLPAKAADSYCAAVKGMKKAKASTIITTIAKACGINPKVILVMLQKEQGLVTSTAPSEWSYRSALGMSCPDTAPCSAAAAGFVNQVYKGTRQLQVYKKSPGSFRYKAGQTNTIQWHPSAACGTSQVHIKNVATASLYNYTPYRPSVAAISAGWGGADSCSTYGNRNFVNYYRSWFLPKGSPAAAPLNHCASPAARDITAGSSVRYVGADDAIARTAPNAKCTTGGATKVKGEKLSVIGSYAGWLRVPAGNKVAWIPASQTTTVAPKPAPATSTSKPTVKPAPKPAPKPTEKALKPFAQVTAKKVALKQGASGSSKTVLTLAAGKKVTVSASNGTWRKVAYGSKTGWVSASALKAPLVTKKVTTALNLRSTASTKGKKLATMRKGATVTVLGKSGAWVKVKYGSKTGWAHGSYLR
;
A
#
# COMPACT_ATOMS: atom_id res chain seq x y z
N MET A 1 -20.67 18.33 89.57
CA MET A 1 -19.86 18.83 90.70
C MET A 1 -18.38 18.66 90.35
N HIS A 2 -17.52 19.63 90.69
CA HIS A 2 -16.05 19.48 90.60
C HIS A 2 -15.52 18.72 91.84
N PRO A 3 -14.36 18.05 91.73
CA PRO A 3 -13.11 18.58 92.35
C PRO A 3 -11.92 18.55 91.35
N ARG A 4 -11.07 19.59 91.25
CA ARG A 4 -9.85 19.87 92.08
C ARG A 4 -8.91 18.64 92.18
N ALA A 5 -7.78 18.50 91.49
CA ALA A 5 -6.59 19.37 91.24
C ALA A 5 -5.59 19.49 92.42
N ILE A 6 -4.29 19.17 92.18
CA ILE A 6 -3.05 19.42 92.98
C ILE A 6 -1.86 18.62 92.35
N PRO A 7 -0.58 19.06 92.28
CA PRO A 7 -0.03 20.34 91.80
C PRO A 7 1.15 20.14 90.78
N ARG A 8 2.01 21.15 90.55
CA ARG A 8 3.24 21.11 89.71
C ARG A 8 4.52 21.23 90.55
N ALA A 9 5.66 20.80 89.96
CA ALA A 9 7.02 21.40 89.98
C ALA A 9 8.15 20.36 90.16
N LEU A 10 8.91 20.02 89.11
CA LEU A 10 10.21 20.60 88.74
C LEU A 10 11.39 20.22 89.65
N HIS A 11 12.38 19.53 89.09
CA HIS A 11 13.82 19.83 89.26
C HIS A 11 14.54 19.67 87.91
N ARG A 12 15.67 20.38 87.74
CA ARG A 12 16.23 20.74 86.42
C ARG A 12 17.48 19.94 86.04
N VAL A 13 17.51 19.53 84.77
CA VAL A 13 18.62 19.59 83.80
C VAL A 13 20.06 19.31 84.30
N THR A 14 20.67 18.25 83.74
CA THR A 14 22.08 18.25 83.31
C THR A 14 22.19 17.63 81.92
N MET A 15 23.07 18.19 81.07
CA MET A 15 23.33 17.71 79.70
C MET A 15 24.60 16.85 79.66
N ALA A 16 24.63 15.80 78.84
CA ALA A 16 25.72 15.47 77.89
C ALA A 16 25.42 14.13 77.19
N ALA A 17 25.95 13.94 75.99
CA ALA A 17 25.65 12.78 75.14
C ALA A 17 26.73 11.70 75.17
N ALA A 18 26.33 10.43 75.02
CA ALA A 18 27.12 9.37 74.39
C ALA A 18 26.19 8.33 73.76
N ALA A 19 26.64 7.70 72.68
CA ALA A 19 25.82 6.87 71.80
C ALA A 19 25.63 5.41 72.27
N ILE A 20 24.77 4.69 71.53
CA ILE A 20 24.65 3.22 71.34
C ILE A 20 23.29 2.64 71.81
N ALA A 21 22.77 1.70 71.01
CA ALA A 21 21.58 0.85 71.23
C ALA A 21 20.18 1.49 71.06
N ILE A 22 19.87 1.98 69.86
CA ILE A 22 18.50 1.83 69.29
C ILE A 22 18.58 0.77 68.19
N ALA A 23 18.24 -0.46 68.55
CA ALA A 23 18.27 -1.60 67.63
C ALA A 23 16.90 -1.81 66.96
N LEU A 24 16.90 -1.71 65.62
CA LEU A 24 15.98 -2.35 64.67
C LEU A 24 14.47 -2.36 65.01
N SER A 25 13.78 -1.28 64.63
CA SER A 25 12.40 -1.36 64.12
C SER A 25 12.15 -0.36 62.98
N ALA A 26 13.15 -0.15 62.13
CA ALA A 26 12.94 0.48 60.83
C ALA A 26 12.09 -0.47 59.97
N LEU A 27 10.80 -0.18 59.82
CA LEU A 27 10.01 -0.74 58.73
C LEU A 27 10.68 -0.33 57.41
N VAL A 28 11.46 -1.24 56.83
CA VAL A 28 11.93 -1.10 55.47
C VAL A 28 10.70 -1.23 54.58
N ALA A 29 10.11 -0.10 54.24
CA ALA A 29 9.12 0.00 53.18
C ALA A 29 9.83 -0.36 51.86
N VAL A 30 9.96 -1.66 51.60
CA VAL A 30 10.45 -2.19 50.32
C VAL A 30 9.55 -1.56 49.26
N PRO A 31 10.08 -0.72 48.35
CA PRO A 31 9.25 -0.16 47.31
C PRO A 31 8.79 -1.33 46.45
N GLN A 32 7.51 -1.69 46.57
CA GLN A 32 6.90 -2.64 45.64
C GLN A 32 7.11 -2.06 44.25
N ALA A 33 7.98 -2.71 43.49
CA ALA A 33 8.22 -2.35 42.11
C ALA A 33 6.91 -2.62 41.37
N SER A 34 6.08 -1.58 41.22
CA SER A 34 4.86 -1.62 40.45
C SER A 34 5.22 -2.14 39.06
N THR A 35 4.86 -3.39 38.80
CA THR A 35 5.06 -4.03 37.51
C THR A 35 4.21 -3.25 36.52
N ALA A 36 4.85 -2.34 35.79
CA ALA A 36 4.17 -1.44 34.87
C ALA A 36 3.39 -2.31 33.88
N ALA A 37 2.06 -2.34 34.04
CA ALA A 37 1.20 -3.27 33.33
C ALA A 37 1.50 -3.18 31.84
N THR A 38 1.96 -4.30 31.26
CA THR A 38 2.55 -4.29 29.91
C THR A 38 1.49 -3.91 28.90
N PHE A 39 1.40 -2.62 28.55
CA PHE A 39 0.35 -2.13 27.65
C PHE A 39 0.50 -2.79 26.29
N LEU A 40 -0.36 -3.79 26.05
CA LEU A 40 -0.45 -4.50 24.79
C LEU A 40 -1.07 -3.58 23.74
N PRO A 41 -0.50 -3.51 22.52
CA PRO A 41 -1.11 -2.74 21.43
C PRO A 41 -2.51 -3.31 21.10
N ASP A 42 -3.56 -2.55 21.38
CA ASP A 42 -4.91 -2.93 20.97
C ASP A 42 -5.06 -2.81 19.45
N LEU A 43 -5.21 -3.98 18.82
CA LEU A 43 -5.40 -4.21 17.40
C LEU A 43 -6.55 -5.22 17.25
N PRO A 44 -7.45 -5.04 16.27
CA PRO A 44 -8.55 -5.98 16.04
C PRO A 44 -8.02 -7.37 15.71
N GLY A 45 -8.75 -8.44 16.08
CA GLY A 45 -8.43 -9.81 15.65
C GLY A 45 -8.39 -9.98 14.12
N SER A 46 -9.27 -9.28 13.39
CA SER A 46 -9.32 -9.22 11.92
C SER A 46 -9.71 -7.82 11.42
N ILE A 47 -9.17 -7.42 10.26
CA ILE A 47 -9.48 -6.12 9.61
C ILE A 47 -10.56 -6.23 8.52
N ALA A 48 -11.27 -7.36 8.41
CA ALA A 48 -12.29 -7.59 7.39
C ALA A 48 -13.41 -6.53 7.40
N ASP A 49 -13.84 -6.12 8.60
CA ASP A 49 -14.81 -5.05 8.83
C ASP A 49 -14.32 -3.68 8.32
N GLY A 50 -13.01 -3.44 8.32
CA GLY A 50 -12.39 -2.18 7.92
C GLY A 50 -12.61 -1.01 8.88
N GLY A 51 -13.56 -1.09 9.83
CA GLY A 51 -13.94 -0.02 10.76
C GLY A 51 -12.99 0.22 11.93
N TYR A 52 -12.13 -0.75 12.24
CA TYR A 52 -11.09 -0.68 13.26
C TYR A 52 -9.79 -1.23 12.68
N LEU A 53 -8.68 -0.49 12.82
CA LEU A 53 -7.35 -0.92 12.37
C LEU A 53 -6.32 -0.91 13.51
N ILE A 54 -6.47 0.01 14.46
CA ILE A 54 -5.61 0.23 15.64
C ILE A 54 -6.33 1.19 16.59
N SER A 55 -6.17 1.02 17.90
CA SER A 55 -6.80 1.90 18.90
C SER A 55 -6.25 3.33 18.88
N ASP A 56 -7.06 4.30 19.36
CA ASP A 56 -6.61 5.69 19.52
C ASP A 56 -5.55 5.77 20.61
N ALA A 57 -5.74 5.00 21.69
CA ALA A 57 -4.79 4.88 22.79
C ALA A 57 -3.41 4.44 22.29
N GLU A 58 -3.30 3.42 21.41
CA GLU A 58 -2.00 3.04 20.86
C GLU A 58 -1.51 4.03 19.80
N PHE A 59 -2.35 4.50 18.87
CA PHE A 59 -1.91 5.35 17.75
C PHE A 59 -1.33 6.71 18.21
N TYR A 60 -1.88 7.30 19.27
CA TYR A 60 -1.44 8.58 19.83
C TYR A 60 -0.47 8.45 21.03
N ARG A 61 -0.01 7.23 21.37
CA ARG A 61 0.97 6.99 22.45
C ARG A 61 2.41 7.35 22.05
N SER A 62 2.74 8.64 22.08
CA SER A 62 4.07 9.13 21.68
C SER A 62 5.24 8.58 22.51
N GLY A 63 5.02 8.19 23.75
CA GLY A 63 6.01 7.55 24.62
C GLY A 63 6.26 6.05 24.39
N SER A 64 5.70 5.43 23.34
CA SER A 64 5.71 3.96 23.20
C SER A 64 7.08 3.33 22.88
N LEU A 65 8.08 4.12 22.48
CA LEU A 65 9.46 3.69 22.26
C LEU A 65 10.40 4.85 22.63
N THR A 66 11.50 4.53 23.32
CA THR A 66 12.61 5.46 23.54
C THR A 66 13.51 5.56 22.30
N GLU A 67 14.37 6.58 22.23
CA GLU A 67 15.35 6.72 21.14
C GLU A 67 16.24 5.48 21.00
N LYS A 68 16.74 4.94 22.12
CA LYS A 68 17.54 3.71 22.15
C LYS A 68 16.77 2.52 21.56
N GLN A 69 15.49 2.36 21.91
CA GLN A 69 14.64 1.30 21.35
C GLN A 69 14.39 1.48 19.85
N VAL A 70 14.16 2.72 19.37
CA VAL A 70 14.05 2.99 17.92
C VAL A 70 15.37 2.71 17.20
N GLN A 71 16.51 3.09 17.77
CA GLN A 71 17.83 2.82 17.21
C GLN A 71 18.07 1.31 17.07
N SER A 72 17.93 0.54 18.16
CA SER A 72 18.11 -0.91 18.14
C SER A 72 17.11 -1.61 17.20
N PHE A 73 15.88 -1.10 17.09
CA PHE A 73 14.90 -1.59 16.12
C PHE A 73 15.38 -1.39 14.67
N LEU A 74 15.86 -0.19 14.31
CA LEU A 74 16.39 0.09 12.97
C LEU A 74 17.62 -0.76 12.64
N GLU A 75 18.50 -0.98 13.63
CA GLU A 75 19.69 -1.82 13.50
C GLU A 75 19.33 -3.29 13.27
N ALA A 76 18.37 -3.82 14.02
CA ALA A 76 17.86 -5.18 13.85
C ALA A 76 17.13 -5.39 12.51
N ARG A 77 16.51 -4.35 11.93
CA ARG A 77 15.86 -4.43 10.61
C ARG A 77 16.84 -4.41 9.44
N VAL A 78 18.04 -3.81 9.62
CA VAL A 78 19.10 -3.76 8.60
C VAL A 78 20.47 -4.08 9.22
N PRO A 79 20.77 -5.35 9.56
CA PRO A 79 22.04 -5.72 10.20
C PRO A 79 23.27 -5.39 9.35
N THR A 80 23.14 -5.38 8.01
CA THR A 80 24.18 -4.98 7.07
C THR A 80 23.66 -3.90 6.13
N CYS A 81 24.26 -2.71 6.16
CA CYS A 81 23.99 -1.69 5.16
C CYS A 81 24.79 -1.96 3.88
N LYS A 82 24.13 -1.84 2.73
CA LYS A 82 24.65 -2.05 1.37
C LYS A 82 24.50 -0.79 0.51
N ALA A 83 24.39 0.38 1.16
CA ALA A 83 24.44 1.68 0.49
C ALA A 83 25.81 1.85 -0.18
N LYS A 84 25.83 2.54 -1.33
CA LYS A 84 27.06 2.84 -2.07
C LYS A 84 27.64 4.18 -1.61
N ALA A 85 28.94 4.36 -1.74
CA ALA A 85 29.56 5.68 -1.60
C ALA A 85 28.83 6.72 -2.47
N GLY A 86 28.61 7.92 -1.93
CA GLY A 86 27.82 8.97 -2.58
C GLY A 86 26.31 8.70 -2.66
N SER A 87 25.78 7.68 -1.99
CA SER A 87 24.34 7.48 -1.78
C SER A 87 24.00 7.63 -0.29
N PRO A 88 22.75 7.96 0.07
CA PRO A 88 22.32 7.97 1.46
C PRO A 88 22.55 6.63 2.13
N THR A 89 23.09 6.65 3.35
CA THR A 89 23.24 5.45 4.18
C THR A 89 21.88 4.89 4.62
N CYS A 90 21.87 3.67 5.15
CA CYS A 90 20.66 3.02 5.65
C CYS A 90 20.09 3.73 6.87
N LEU A 91 18.78 3.63 7.12
CA LEU A 91 18.07 4.45 8.12
C LEU A 91 18.68 4.34 9.53
N ARG A 92 19.18 3.17 9.91
CA ARG A 92 19.90 2.92 11.18
C ARG A 92 21.16 3.77 11.39
N SER A 93 21.79 4.24 10.32
CA SER A 93 23.05 5.00 10.33
C SER A 93 22.86 6.41 9.78
N PHE A 94 21.65 6.77 9.36
CA PHE A 94 21.34 8.06 8.77
C PHE A 94 21.35 9.15 9.85
N THR A 95 22.00 10.27 9.51
CA THR A 95 21.99 11.50 10.30
C THR A 95 21.58 12.69 9.44
N ALA A 96 20.93 13.67 10.04
CA ALA A 96 20.60 14.94 9.42
C ALA A 96 20.49 16.06 10.46
N ASP A 97 20.62 17.30 10.01
CA ASP A 97 20.29 18.45 10.86
C ASP A 97 18.77 18.55 11.03
N LEU A 98 18.33 18.57 12.29
CA LEU A 98 16.97 18.87 12.69
C LEU A 98 16.90 20.37 13.02
N PRO A 99 16.39 21.24 12.13
CA PRO A 99 16.20 22.65 12.47
C PRO A 99 15.15 22.78 13.57
N ALA A 100 15.28 23.82 14.40
CA ALA A 100 14.26 24.13 15.41
C ALA A 100 12.91 24.42 14.74
N LYS A 101 11.81 24.13 15.44
CA LYS A 101 10.45 24.40 14.97
C LYS A 101 9.65 24.99 16.11
N ALA A 102 8.97 26.10 15.85
CA ALA A 102 8.00 26.67 16.78
C ALA A 102 6.85 25.68 17.03
N ALA A 103 6.19 25.82 18.18
CA ALA A 103 4.95 25.10 18.45
C ALA A 103 3.83 25.62 17.54
N ASP A 104 2.86 24.76 17.24
CA ASP A 104 1.59 25.15 16.63
C ASP A 104 0.44 24.34 17.23
N SER A 105 -0.77 24.51 16.70
CA SER A 105 -1.99 23.83 17.18
C SER A 105 -1.91 22.30 17.13
N TYR A 106 -0.93 21.70 16.44
CA TYR A 106 -0.82 20.27 16.17
C TYR A 106 0.43 19.63 16.80
N CYS A 107 1.55 20.35 16.88
CA CYS A 107 2.79 19.87 17.50
C CYS A 107 3.39 20.91 18.45
N ALA A 108 3.92 20.43 19.58
CA ALA A 108 4.78 21.24 20.46
C ALA A 108 6.09 21.63 19.77
N ALA A 109 6.80 22.60 20.35
CA ALA A 109 8.07 23.08 19.80
C ALA A 109 9.14 21.98 19.75
N VAL A 110 9.96 22.00 18.70
CA VAL A 110 11.09 21.09 18.50
C VAL A 110 12.38 21.88 18.66
N LYS A 111 13.23 21.50 19.62
CA LYS A 111 14.58 22.06 19.77
C LYS A 111 15.45 21.63 18.58
N GLY A 112 16.22 22.57 18.03
CA GLY A 112 17.16 22.28 16.95
C GLY A 112 18.33 21.39 17.40
N MET A 113 18.81 20.53 16.51
CA MET A 113 19.91 19.60 16.74
C MET A 113 20.71 19.36 15.46
N LYS A 114 22.04 19.38 15.55
CA LYS A 114 22.96 19.08 14.44
C LYS A 114 23.26 17.59 14.37
N LYS A 115 23.42 17.03 13.16
CA LYS A 115 23.77 15.62 12.90
C LYS A 115 22.93 14.58 13.69
N ALA A 116 21.66 14.90 13.96
CA ALA A 116 20.74 14.03 14.72
C ALA A 116 20.51 12.70 13.98
N LYS A 117 20.47 11.58 14.71
CA LYS A 117 20.20 10.25 14.12
C LYS A 117 18.75 10.16 13.67
N ALA A 118 18.45 9.27 12.73
CA ALA A 118 17.07 8.98 12.33
C ALA A 118 16.18 8.58 13.52
N SER A 119 16.73 7.83 14.48
CA SER A 119 16.08 7.47 15.75
C SER A 119 15.72 8.71 16.57
N THR A 120 16.68 9.61 16.82
CA THR A 120 16.47 10.89 17.50
C THR A 120 15.38 11.71 16.81
N ILE A 121 15.48 11.90 15.48
CA ILE A 121 14.52 12.66 14.67
C ILE A 121 13.11 12.09 14.79
N ILE A 122 12.96 10.76 14.67
CA ILE A 122 11.66 10.07 14.79
C ILE A 122 11.08 10.27 16.19
N THR A 123 11.85 10.03 17.27
CA THR A 123 11.32 10.12 18.64
C THR A 123 11.05 11.55 19.09
N THR A 124 11.88 12.52 18.70
CA THR A 124 11.64 13.95 18.99
C THR A 124 10.35 14.43 18.33
N ILE A 125 10.14 14.10 17.05
CA ILE A 125 8.94 14.48 16.31
C ILE A 125 7.71 13.72 16.81
N ALA A 126 7.84 12.43 17.13
CA ALA A 126 6.79 11.62 17.75
C ALA A 126 6.28 12.25 19.06
N LYS A 127 7.21 12.63 19.96
CA LYS A 127 6.90 13.30 21.22
C LYS A 127 6.24 14.66 20.98
N ALA A 128 6.84 15.51 20.15
CA ALA A 128 6.34 16.85 19.87
C ALA A 128 4.92 16.85 19.26
N CYS A 129 4.65 15.93 18.33
CA CYS A 129 3.36 15.82 17.65
C CYS A 129 2.40 14.80 18.30
N GLY A 130 2.70 14.23 19.47
CA GLY A 130 1.78 13.29 20.13
C GLY A 130 1.37 12.07 19.28
N ILE A 131 2.28 11.53 18.45
CA ILE A 131 2.05 10.35 17.61
C ILE A 131 2.99 9.23 18.06
N ASN A 132 2.49 8.00 18.09
CA ASN A 132 3.30 6.83 18.46
C ASN A 132 4.46 6.58 17.45
N PRO A 133 5.73 6.48 17.89
CA PRO A 133 6.88 6.28 17.00
C PRO A 133 6.82 4.96 16.19
N LYS A 134 6.13 3.92 16.68
CA LYS A 134 5.85 2.68 15.94
C LYS A 134 5.00 2.95 14.70
N VAL A 135 4.02 3.86 14.79
CA VAL A 135 3.19 4.31 13.65
C VAL A 135 4.09 4.96 12.60
N ILE A 136 4.97 5.89 13.00
CA ILE A 136 5.90 6.57 12.09
C ILE A 136 6.81 5.56 11.38
N LEU A 137 7.36 4.58 12.10
CA LEU A 137 8.19 3.50 11.53
C LEU A 137 7.41 2.67 10.49
N VAL A 138 6.17 2.28 10.77
CA VAL A 138 5.32 1.55 9.81
C VAL A 138 5.00 2.40 8.58
N MET A 139 4.76 3.70 8.75
CA MET A 139 4.47 4.60 7.62
C MET A 139 5.71 4.80 6.74
N LEU A 140 6.89 5.04 7.32
CA LEU A 140 8.18 5.10 6.57
C LEU A 140 8.43 3.82 5.75
N GLN A 141 7.99 2.67 6.25
CA GLN A 141 8.05 1.41 5.53
C GLN A 141 7.01 1.29 4.41
N LYS A 142 5.76 1.70 4.65
CA LYS A 142 4.70 1.67 3.62
C LYS A 142 5.05 2.55 2.42
N GLU A 143 5.49 3.78 2.69
CA GLU A 143 5.62 4.80 1.64
C GLU A 143 6.90 4.65 0.81
N GLN A 144 8.03 4.32 1.44
CA GLN A 144 9.33 4.24 0.75
C GLN A 144 10.14 2.96 1.04
N GLY A 145 9.60 2.00 1.80
CA GLY A 145 10.33 0.79 2.20
C GLY A 145 11.57 1.08 3.06
N LEU A 146 11.62 2.26 3.69
CA LEU A 146 12.87 2.87 4.15
C LEU A 146 13.46 2.14 5.38
N VAL A 147 12.61 1.60 6.26
CA VAL A 147 13.01 0.92 7.49
C VAL A 147 13.76 -0.38 7.19
N THR A 148 13.36 -1.16 6.18
CA THR A 148 14.03 -2.40 5.78
C THR A 148 15.01 -2.22 4.62
N SER A 149 15.29 -0.99 4.19
CA SER A 149 16.12 -0.75 3.01
C SER A 149 17.60 -0.91 3.33
N THR A 150 18.22 -1.94 2.73
CA THR A 150 19.68 -2.15 2.77
C THR A 150 20.42 -1.20 1.82
N ALA A 151 19.74 -0.51 0.90
CA ALA A 151 20.37 0.41 -0.05
C ALA A 151 19.34 1.49 -0.46
N PRO A 152 19.02 2.45 0.42
CA PRO A 152 18.07 3.49 0.12
C PRO A 152 18.59 4.44 -0.96
N SER A 153 17.69 5.26 -1.49
CA SER A 153 17.99 6.27 -2.51
C SER A 153 17.60 7.66 -2.03
N GLU A 154 18.14 8.69 -2.69
CA GLU A 154 17.76 10.09 -2.43
C GLU A 154 16.25 10.30 -2.42
N TRP A 155 15.53 9.72 -3.40
CA TRP A 155 14.07 9.80 -3.46
C TRP A 155 13.39 9.26 -2.19
N SER A 156 13.85 8.12 -1.65
CA SER A 156 13.22 7.51 -0.47
C SER A 156 13.44 8.29 0.82
N TYR A 157 14.47 9.14 0.90
CA TYR A 157 14.61 10.12 1.98
C TYR A 157 13.87 11.43 1.68
N ARG A 158 13.90 11.89 0.43
CA ARG A 158 13.23 13.12 -0.01
C ARG A 158 11.71 13.05 0.15
N SER A 159 11.13 11.87 -0.05
CA SER A 159 9.69 11.59 -0.07
C SER A 159 9.28 10.57 1.01
N ALA A 160 10.01 10.53 2.12
CA ALA A 160 9.94 9.46 3.14
C ALA A 160 8.54 9.12 3.68
N LEU A 161 7.62 10.10 3.73
CA LEU A 161 6.21 9.92 4.11
C LEU A 161 5.25 10.47 3.04
N GLY A 162 5.69 10.59 1.78
CA GLY A 162 4.87 11.07 0.65
C GLY A 162 4.27 12.47 0.78
N MET A 163 4.58 13.21 1.85
CA MET A 163 3.82 14.41 2.23
C MET A 163 4.13 15.55 1.26
N SER A 164 3.10 16.07 0.60
CA SER A 164 3.21 17.07 -0.46
C SER A 164 4.17 16.64 -1.60
N CYS A 165 4.17 15.36 -1.95
CA CYS A 165 4.94 14.76 -3.05
C CYS A 165 3.99 14.13 -4.10
N PRO A 166 3.52 14.88 -5.11
CA PRO A 166 2.63 14.34 -6.14
C PRO A 166 3.33 13.28 -7.01
N ASP A 167 2.61 12.22 -7.41
CA ASP A 167 3.17 11.12 -8.22
C ASP A 167 3.79 11.57 -9.57
N THR A 168 3.42 12.75 -10.07
CA THR A 168 3.84 13.33 -11.35
C THR A 168 4.77 14.54 -11.20
N ALA A 169 5.17 14.92 -9.98
CA ALA A 169 5.97 16.12 -9.73
C ALA A 169 7.03 15.89 -8.63
N PRO A 170 8.07 16.75 -8.53
CA PRO A 170 8.88 16.82 -7.33
C PRO A 170 8.01 17.12 -6.10
N CYS A 171 8.44 16.68 -4.91
CA CYS A 171 7.91 17.22 -3.67
C CYS A 171 8.07 18.73 -3.64
N SER A 172 7.14 19.45 -3.02
CA SER A 172 7.35 20.87 -2.73
C SER A 172 8.65 21.05 -1.94
N ALA A 173 9.44 22.08 -2.27
CA ALA A 173 10.75 22.30 -1.65
C ALA A 173 10.67 22.35 -0.12
N ALA A 174 9.61 22.98 0.41
CA ALA A 174 9.33 23.06 1.85
C ALA A 174 8.93 21.72 2.51
N ALA A 175 8.64 20.66 1.75
CA ALA A 175 8.34 19.32 2.26
C ALA A 175 9.43 18.28 1.96
N ALA A 176 10.32 18.56 1.01
CA ALA A 176 11.41 17.68 0.62
C ALA A 176 12.40 17.41 1.77
N GLY A 177 12.90 16.17 1.83
CA GLY A 177 13.96 15.74 2.75
C GLY A 177 13.43 15.06 4.01
N PHE A 178 14.23 14.15 4.57
CA PHE A 178 13.79 13.22 5.62
C PHE A 178 13.12 13.91 6.81
N VAL A 179 13.78 14.95 7.36
CA VAL A 179 13.27 15.68 8.53
C VAL A 179 11.94 16.37 8.24
N ASN A 180 11.79 17.00 7.07
CA ASN A 180 10.55 17.67 6.68
C ASN A 180 9.42 16.66 6.39
N GLN A 181 9.75 15.52 5.79
CA GLN A 181 8.82 14.43 5.56
C GLN A 181 8.32 13.82 6.87
N VAL A 182 9.22 13.49 7.80
CA VAL A 182 8.86 12.96 9.13
C VAL A 182 8.04 14.00 9.90
N TYR A 183 8.46 15.27 9.92
CA TYR A 183 7.71 16.32 10.63
C TYR A 183 6.32 16.54 10.03
N LYS A 184 6.22 16.86 8.73
CA LYS A 184 4.92 17.19 8.10
C LYS A 184 4.00 15.97 8.03
N GLY A 185 4.52 14.78 7.74
CA GLY A 185 3.74 13.55 7.72
C GLY A 185 3.20 13.18 9.11
N THR A 186 4.01 13.33 10.17
CA THR A 186 3.56 13.08 11.56
C THR A 186 2.56 14.14 12.01
N ARG A 187 2.83 15.42 11.75
CA ARG A 187 1.90 16.53 12.01
C ARG A 187 0.56 16.32 11.30
N GLN A 188 0.55 15.84 10.06
CA GLN A 188 -0.68 15.59 9.31
C GLN A 188 -1.62 14.60 10.03
N LEU A 189 -1.07 13.63 10.79
CA LEU A 189 -1.87 12.70 11.60
C LEU A 189 -2.55 13.39 12.80
N GLN A 190 -1.98 14.48 13.33
CA GLN A 190 -2.68 15.36 14.28
C GLN A 190 -3.70 16.27 13.59
N VAL A 191 -3.43 16.75 12.38
CA VAL A 191 -4.41 17.55 11.61
C VAL A 191 -5.68 16.74 11.35
N TYR A 192 -5.56 15.45 11.00
CA TYR A 192 -6.72 14.56 10.87
C TYR A 192 -7.51 14.39 12.18
N LYS A 193 -6.83 14.38 13.34
CA LYS A 193 -7.46 14.27 14.67
C LYS A 193 -8.14 15.56 15.11
N LYS A 194 -7.49 16.71 14.94
CA LYS A 194 -7.95 18.01 15.46
C LYS A 194 -8.89 18.75 14.52
N SER A 195 -8.87 18.45 13.22
CA SER A 195 -9.70 19.09 12.21
C SER A 195 -10.52 18.07 11.38
N PRO A 196 -11.25 17.12 12.00
CA PRO A 196 -11.91 16.03 11.28
C PRO A 196 -13.01 16.53 10.32
N GLY A 197 -13.57 17.71 10.56
CA GLY A 197 -14.52 18.37 9.65
C GLY A 197 -13.95 18.63 8.26
N SER A 198 -12.64 18.89 8.15
CA SER A 198 -11.94 19.21 6.90
C SER A 198 -11.58 17.99 6.04
N PHE A 199 -11.91 16.77 6.49
CA PHE A 199 -11.53 15.54 5.81
C PHE A 199 -12.71 14.64 5.49
N ARG A 200 -12.52 13.79 4.46
CA ARG A 200 -13.57 12.93 3.90
C ARG A 200 -14.02 11.85 4.88
N TYR A 201 -13.09 11.22 5.59
CA TYR A 201 -13.38 10.09 6.47
C TYR A 201 -13.34 10.51 7.93
N LYS A 202 -14.40 10.19 8.69
CA LYS A 202 -14.57 10.60 10.09
C LYS A 202 -14.96 9.41 10.95
N ALA A 203 -14.56 9.45 12.22
CA ALA A 203 -14.92 8.44 13.22
C ALA A 203 -16.39 8.58 13.67
N GLY A 204 -16.96 7.52 14.26
CA GLY A 204 -18.33 7.49 14.79
C GLY A 204 -19.43 7.41 13.71
N GLN A 205 -19.08 7.36 12.43
CA GLN A 205 -20.05 7.37 11.32
C GLN A 205 -19.73 6.29 10.27
N THR A 206 -20.75 5.97 9.47
CA THR A 206 -20.61 5.13 8.28
C THR A 206 -20.07 5.95 7.11
N ASN A 207 -18.98 5.49 6.51
CA ASN A 207 -18.26 6.18 5.44
C ASN A 207 -18.25 5.32 4.17
N THR A 208 -18.52 5.95 3.01
CA THR A 208 -18.37 5.32 1.69
C THR A 208 -16.89 5.32 1.26
N ILE A 209 -16.22 4.17 1.39
CA ILE A 209 -14.78 3.98 1.09
C ILE A 209 -14.61 3.16 -0.19
N GLN A 210 -13.73 3.60 -1.10
CA GLN A 210 -13.39 2.86 -2.33
C GLN A 210 -12.54 1.61 -2.03
N TRP A 211 -12.74 0.53 -2.79
CA TRP A 211 -11.84 -0.63 -2.74
C TRP A 211 -10.48 -0.34 -3.40
N HIS A 212 -10.48 0.49 -4.44
CA HIS A 212 -9.32 0.80 -5.29
C HIS A 212 -9.52 2.15 -6.00
N PRO A 213 -8.46 2.87 -6.43
CA PRO A 213 -8.56 4.12 -7.20
C PRO A 213 -9.39 4.07 -8.51
N SER A 214 -9.82 2.88 -8.93
CA SER A 214 -10.63 2.69 -10.13
C SER A 214 -12.09 2.62 -9.70
N ALA A 215 -12.91 3.57 -10.15
CA ALA A 215 -14.35 3.60 -9.84
C ALA A 215 -15.07 2.29 -10.22
N ALA A 216 -14.60 1.59 -11.26
CA ALA A 216 -15.13 0.29 -11.68
C ALA A 216 -14.96 -0.85 -10.63
N CYS A 217 -14.13 -0.65 -9.61
CA CYS A 217 -14.02 -1.57 -8.47
C CYS A 217 -15.12 -1.35 -7.42
N GLY A 218 -15.87 -0.25 -7.49
CA GLY A 218 -16.94 0.09 -6.56
C GLY A 218 -16.44 0.65 -5.21
N THR A 219 -17.37 0.70 -4.26
CA THR A 219 -17.18 1.22 -2.90
C THR A 219 -17.72 0.23 -1.87
N SER A 220 -17.58 0.58 -0.60
CA SER A 220 -18.07 -0.17 0.55
C SER A 220 -18.52 0.78 1.65
N GLN A 221 -19.44 0.33 2.50
CA GLN A 221 -19.87 1.06 3.68
C GLN A 221 -19.08 0.61 4.91
N VAL A 222 -18.39 1.54 5.56
CA VAL A 222 -17.53 1.26 6.72
C VAL A 222 -17.91 2.18 7.87
N HIS A 223 -18.42 1.61 8.96
CA HIS A 223 -18.56 2.34 10.21
C HIS A 223 -17.18 2.48 10.86
N ILE A 224 -16.57 3.66 10.78
CA ILE A 224 -15.22 3.90 11.31
C ILE A 224 -15.33 4.15 12.82
N LYS A 225 -14.78 3.23 13.63
CA LYS A 225 -14.98 3.22 15.08
C LYS A 225 -14.16 4.27 15.84
N ASN A 226 -13.04 4.73 15.29
CA ASN A 226 -12.13 5.64 16.00
C ASN A 226 -11.30 6.57 15.09
N VAL A 227 -10.63 7.55 15.70
CA VAL A 227 -9.95 8.65 14.99
C VAL A 227 -8.66 8.18 14.31
N ALA A 228 -7.96 7.20 14.89
CA ALA A 228 -6.78 6.57 14.28
C ALA A 228 -7.13 5.84 12.98
N THR A 229 -8.23 5.09 12.96
CA THR A 229 -8.70 4.42 11.73
C THR A 229 -9.15 5.45 10.68
N ALA A 230 -9.86 6.52 11.09
CA ALA A 230 -10.20 7.63 10.19
C ALA A 230 -8.95 8.30 9.60
N SER A 231 -7.92 8.54 10.42
CA SER A 231 -6.63 9.11 10.02
C SER A 231 -5.90 8.23 9.00
N LEU A 232 -5.90 6.91 9.19
CA LEU A 232 -5.33 5.95 8.24
C LEU A 232 -6.07 5.94 6.89
N TYR A 233 -7.40 6.07 6.87
CA TYR A 233 -8.14 6.23 5.61
C TYR A 233 -7.94 7.60 4.96
N ASN A 234 -7.86 8.69 5.72
CA ASN A 234 -7.58 10.01 5.15
C ASN A 234 -6.16 10.08 4.53
N TYR A 235 -5.22 9.30 5.07
CA TYR A 235 -3.87 9.14 4.50
C TYR A 235 -3.85 8.15 3.32
N THR A 236 -4.47 6.98 3.46
CA THR A 236 -4.52 5.94 2.42
C THR A 236 -5.98 5.56 2.12
N PRO A 237 -6.63 6.20 1.12
CA PRO A 237 -8.09 6.27 1.00
C PRO A 237 -8.79 5.04 0.41
N TYR A 238 -8.29 3.84 0.70
CA TYR A 238 -8.82 2.58 0.16
C TYR A 238 -8.97 1.50 1.23
N ARG A 239 -10.10 0.79 1.18
CA ARG A 239 -10.36 -0.40 2.00
C ARG A 239 -9.80 -1.65 1.32
N PRO A 240 -9.03 -2.50 2.02
CA PRO A 240 -8.60 -3.77 1.47
C PRO A 240 -9.79 -4.75 1.37
N SER A 241 -9.95 -5.40 0.22
CA SER A 241 -10.96 -6.45 0.00
C SER A 241 -10.60 -7.76 0.73
N VAL A 242 -11.53 -8.71 0.85
CA VAL A 242 -11.26 -10.05 1.41
C VAL A 242 -10.15 -10.78 0.62
N ALA A 243 -10.07 -10.56 -0.70
CA ALA A 243 -8.97 -11.04 -1.52
C ALA A 243 -7.64 -10.38 -1.13
N ALA A 244 -7.61 -9.05 -0.93
CA ALA A 244 -6.43 -8.33 -0.48
C ALA A 244 -5.96 -8.77 0.91
N ILE A 245 -6.88 -8.96 1.87
CA ILE A 245 -6.59 -9.36 3.25
C ILE A 245 -6.07 -10.80 3.29
N SER A 246 -6.78 -11.75 2.66
CA SER A 246 -6.38 -13.17 2.63
C SER A 246 -5.02 -13.40 1.93
N ALA A 247 -4.59 -12.50 1.04
CA ALA A 247 -3.27 -12.58 0.42
C ALA A 247 -2.09 -12.31 1.37
N GLY A 248 -2.33 -11.83 2.60
CA GLY A 248 -1.28 -11.55 3.59
C GLY A 248 -0.29 -10.49 3.10
N TRP A 249 0.95 -10.89 2.81
CA TRP A 249 1.97 -10.03 2.18
C TRP A 249 1.89 -10.00 0.65
N GLY A 250 1.22 -10.97 0.03
CA GLY A 250 1.15 -11.14 -1.41
C GLY A 250 0.18 -10.18 -2.11
N GLY A 251 0.17 -10.28 -3.44
CA GLY A 251 -0.85 -9.69 -4.29
C GLY A 251 -2.11 -10.57 -4.40
N ALA A 252 -3.22 -9.90 -4.73
CA ALA A 252 -4.52 -10.48 -5.01
C ALA A 252 -4.99 -10.03 -6.42
N ASP A 253 -6.23 -9.55 -6.56
CA ASP A 253 -6.83 -9.17 -7.84
C ASP A 253 -6.61 -7.69 -8.22
N SER A 254 -7.19 -7.26 -9.34
CA SER A 254 -7.05 -5.90 -9.89
C SER A 254 -7.76 -4.80 -9.11
N CYS A 255 -8.61 -5.15 -8.16
CA CYS A 255 -9.36 -4.23 -7.31
C CYS A 255 -8.93 -4.31 -5.83
N SER A 256 -7.88 -5.07 -5.56
CA SER A 256 -7.26 -5.20 -4.25
C SER A 256 -6.28 -4.06 -3.98
N THR A 257 -6.44 -3.38 -2.84
CA THR A 257 -5.49 -2.39 -2.33
C THR A 257 -4.84 -2.86 -1.03
N TYR A 258 -3.64 -2.34 -0.77
CA TYR A 258 -2.73 -2.92 0.23
C TYR A 258 -2.30 -1.97 1.34
N GLY A 259 -2.56 -0.66 1.26
CA GLY A 259 -1.99 0.33 2.18
C GLY A 259 -2.36 0.12 3.65
N ASN A 260 -3.66 0.06 3.95
CA ASN A 260 -4.15 -0.13 5.32
C ASN A 260 -3.95 -1.58 5.82
N ARG A 261 -4.02 -2.56 4.93
CA ARG A 261 -3.60 -3.94 5.23
C ARG A 261 -2.13 -4.02 5.64
N ASN A 262 -1.24 -3.43 4.84
CA ASN A 262 0.20 -3.44 5.10
C ASN A 262 0.54 -2.67 6.37
N PHE A 263 -0.19 -1.59 6.70
CA PHE A 263 -0.06 -0.92 7.99
C PHE A 263 -0.21 -1.92 9.15
N VAL A 264 -1.34 -2.61 9.19
CA VAL A 264 -1.66 -3.56 10.27
C VAL A 264 -0.70 -4.77 10.24
N ASN A 265 -0.35 -5.29 9.07
CA ASN A 265 0.59 -6.41 8.94
C ASN A 265 1.99 -6.04 9.47
N TYR A 266 2.52 -4.87 9.11
CA TYR A 266 3.81 -4.40 9.64
C TYR A 266 3.72 -4.14 11.14
N TYR A 267 2.68 -3.44 11.60
CA TYR A 267 2.51 -3.12 13.03
C TYR A 267 2.49 -4.39 13.89
N ARG A 268 1.66 -5.37 13.52
CA ARG A 268 1.59 -6.67 14.19
C ARG A 268 2.92 -7.41 14.16
N SER A 269 3.53 -7.54 12.97
CA SER A 269 4.79 -8.26 12.78
C SER A 269 5.97 -7.64 13.53
N TRP A 270 5.88 -6.37 13.91
CA TRP A 270 7.01 -5.60 14.44
C TRP A 270 6.89 -5.26 15.93
N PHE A 271 5.68 -5.12 16.45
CA PHE A 271 5.45 -4.53 17.78
C PHE A 271 4.45 -5.27 18.67
N LEU A 272 3.83 -6.36 18.20
CA LEU A 272 3.18 -7.31 19.10
C LEU A 272 4.22 -8.27 19.71
N PRO A 273 4.00 -8.76 20.95
CA PRO A 273 4.83 -9.80 21.55
C PRO A 273 4.98 -11.04 20.65
N LYS A 274 6.15 -11.69 20.69
CA LYS A 274 6.32 -13.01 20.04
C LYS A 274 5.28 -13.99 20.61
N GLY A 275 4.67 -14.79 19.74
CA GLY A 275 3.58 -15.69 20.12
C GLY A 275 2.19 -15.04 20.18
N SER A 276 2.07 -13.72 20.01
CA SER A 276 0.74 -13.08 19.86
C SER A 276 -0.01 -13.70 18.68
N PRO A 277 -1.34 -13.91 18.79
CA PRO A 277 -2.13 -14.42 17.68
C PRO A 277 -1.91 -13.60 16.41
N ALA A 278 -1.50 -14.29 15.34
CA ALA A 278 -1.48 -13.70 14.01
C ALA A 278 -2.89 -13.16 13.68
N ALA A 279 -2.98 -12.19 12.77
CA ALA A 279 -4.27 -11.88 12.18
C ALA A 279 -4.78 -13.18 11.55
N ALA A 280 -5.91 -13.71 12.03
CA ALA A 280 -6.44 -14.98 11.55
C ALA A 280 -6.51 -14.90 10.02
N PRO A 281 -5.71 -15.68 9.28
CA PRO A 281 -5.59 -15.50 7.85
C PRO A 281 -6.95 -15.84 7.25
N LEU A 282 -7.63 -14.82 6.68
CA LEU A 282 -8.92 -15.05 6.05
C LEU A 282 -8.75 -16.16 5.00
N ASN A 283 -9.61 -17.17 5.07
CA ASN A 283 -9.68 -18.20 4.04
C ASN A 283 -9.77 -17.52 2.66
N HIS A 284 -9.03 -18.01 1.66
CA HIS A 284 -9.14 -17.46 0.30
C HIS A 284 -10.57 -17.55 -0.25
N CYS A 285 -11.37 -18.51 0.23
CA CYS A 285 -12.80 -18.66 -0.06
C CYS A 285 -13.72 -18.02 1.00
N ALA A 286 -13.24 -17.08 1.82
CA ALA A 286 -14.11 -16.32 2.73
C ALA A 286 -15.07 -15.42 1.94
N SER A 287 -16.37 -15.56 2.21
CA SER A 287 -17.39 -14.65 1.69
C SER A 287 -17.23 -13.24 2.28
N PRO A 288 -17.48 -12.18 1.50
CA PRO A 288 -17.56 -10.82 2.04
C PRO A 288 -18.79 -10.68 2.96
N ALA A 289 -18.76 -9.72 3.88
CA ALA A 289 -19.91 -9.41 4.71
C ALA A 289 -21.07 -8.88 3.83
N ALA A 290 -22.32 -9.23 4.14
CA ALA A 290 -23.48 -8.87 3.32
C ALA A 290 -23.57 -7.35 3.05
N ARG A 291 -23.27 -6.51 4.05
CA ARG A 291 -23.22 -5.04 3.94
C ARG A 291 -22.21 -4.49 2.93
N ASP A 292 -21.22 -5.29 2.54
CA ASP A 292 -20.19 -4.91 1.56
C ASP A 292 -20.58 -5.28 0.13
N ILE A 293 -21.63 -6.08 -0.04
CA ILE A 293 -22.15 -6.50 -1.33
C ILE A 293 -23.15 -5.43 -1.78
N THR A 294 -22.77 -4.62 -2.76
CA THR A 294 -23.69 -3.68 -3.39
C THR A 294 -24.76 -4.48 -4.13
N ALA A 295 -26.00 -4.46 -3.65
CA ALA A 295 -27.13 -5.05 -4.36
C ALA A 295 -27.30 -4.40 -5.74
N GLY A 296 -27.77 -5.17 -6.71
CA GLY A 296 -28.05 -4.65 -8.03
C GLY A 296 -28.61 -5.74 -8.94
N SER A 297 -29.62 -5.40 -9.72
CA SER A 297 -30.16 -6.25 -10.78
C SER A 297 -29.61 -5.77 -12.11
N SER A 298 -28.79 -6.58 -12.78
CA SER A 298 -28.33 -6.27 -14.14
C SER A 298 -28.05 -7.53 -14.94
N VAL A 299 -28.34 -7.50 -16.24
CA VAL A 299 -27.94 -8.57 -17.15
C VAL A 299 -26.51 -8.32 -17.62
N ARG A 300 -25.70 -9.38 -17.57
CA ARG A 300 -24.35 -9.43 -18.12
C ARG A 300 -24.18 -10.67 -18.96
N TYR A 301 -23.19 -10.67 -19.83
CA TYR A 301 -22.86 -11.84 -20.64
C TYR A 301 -21.41 -12.20 -20.39
N VAL A 302 -21.11 -13.50 -20.36
CA VAL A 302 -19.72 -13.95 -20.42
C VAL A 302 -19.15 -13.64 -21.81
N GLY A 303 -17.89 -13.18 -21.86
CA GLY A 303 -17.20 -12.92 -23.12
C GLY A 303 -16.95 -14.19 -23.96
N ALA A 304 -16.20 -14.02 -25.06
CA ALA A 304 -15.78 -15.13 -25.91
C ALA A 304 -14.82 -16.11 -25.20
N ASP A 305 -14.05 -15.59 -24.22
CA ASP A 305 -13.20 -16.37 -23.33
C ASP A 305 -14.01 -16.91 -22.12
N ASP A 306 -13.71 -18.13 -21.68
CA ASP A 306 -14.34 -18.73 -20.49
C ASP A 306 -14.14 -17.84 -19.25
N ALA A 307 -15.22 -17.49 -18.57
CA ALA A 307 -15.15 -16.91 -17.24
C ALA A 307 -15.10 -18.01 -16.17
N ILE A 308 -14.48 -17.73 -15.02
CA ILE A 308 -14.37 -18.69 -13.92
C ILE A 308 -15.28 -18.25 -12.79
N ALA A 309 -16.39 -18.97 -12.62
CA ALA A 309 -17.30 -18.85 -11.50
C ALA A 309 -16.66 -19.45 -10.22
N ARG A 310 -16.78 -18.74 -9.09
CA ARG A 310 -16.15 -19.13 -7.81
C ARG A 310 -17.09 -18.97 -6.63
N THR A 311 -16.84 -19.72 -5.56
CA THR A 311 -17.61 -19.64 -4.30
C THR A 311 -17.35 -18.34 -3.50
N ALA A 312 -16.25 -17.62 -3.78
CA ALA A 312 -15.93 -16.32 -3.18
C ALA A 312 -15.28 -15.35 -4.20
N PRO A 313 -15.34 -14.02 -3.97
CA PRO A 313 -14.76 -13.01 -4.87
C PRO A 313 -13.24 -12.91 -4.70
N ASN A 314 -12.53 -13.97 -5.06
CA ASN A 314 -11.08 -14.08 -4.96
C ASN A 314 -10.55 -15.05 -6.03
N ALA A 315 -9.59 -14.61 -6.84
CA ALA A 315 -9.01 -15.43 -7.90
C ALA A 315 -8.24 -16.67 -7.39
N LYS A 316 -7.90 -16.71 -6.09
CA LYS A 316 -7.30 -17.87 -5.42
C LYS A 316 -8.31 -18.81 -4.78
N CYS A 317 -9.60 -18.48 -4.75
CA CYS A 317 -10.61 -19.39 -4.25
C CYS A 317 -10.90 -20.49 -5.28
N THR A 318 -10.55 -21.73 -4.96
CA THR A 318 -10.79 -22.94 -5.79
C THR A 318 -11.63 -24.00 -5.08
N THR A 319 -11.85 -23.86 -3.77
CA THR A 319 -12.62 -24.80 -2.95
C THR A 319 -14.11 -24.74 -3.31
N GLY A 320 -14.73 -25.91 -3.49
CA GLY A 320 -16.13 -26.03 -3.90
C GLY A 320 -16.38 -26.00 -5.42
N GLY A 321 -15.31 -26.05 -6.23
CA GLY A 321 -15.40 -26.10 -7.70
C GLY A 321 -15.34 -24.72 -8.34
N ALA A 322 -14.29 -24.48 -9.12
CA ALA A 322 -14.17 -23.28 -9.95
C ALA A 322 -14.66 -23.61 -11.37
N THR A 323 -15.94 -23.36 -11.64
CA THR A 323 -16.59 -23.78 -12.89
C THR A 323 -16.34 -22.79 -14.02
N LYS A 324 -16.03 -23.30 -15.21
CA LYS A 324 -15.98 -22.50 -16.44
C LYS A 324 -17.39 -22.25 -16.95
N VAL A 325 -17.71 -21.00 -17.21
CA VAL A 325 -18.95 -20.56 -17.88
C VAL A 325 -18.59 -19.82 -19.16
N LYS A 326 -19.38 -19.95 -20.24
CA LYS A 326 -19.09 -19.38 -21.56
C LYS A 326 -20.38 -19.00 -22.28
N GLY A 327 -20.43 -17.79 -22.87
CA GLY A 327 -21.59 -17.29 -23.61
C GLY A 327 -22.88 -17.08 -22.80
N GLU A 328 -22.86 -17.42 -21.51
CA GLU A 328 -24.03 -17.44 -20.63
C GLU A 328 -24.55 -16.03 -20.33
N LYS A 329 -25.89 -15.89 -20.32
CA LYS A 329 -26.60 -14.71 -19.85
C LYS A 329 -26.68 -14.76 -18.32
N LEU A 330 -25.88 -13.93 -17.68
CA LEU A 330 -25.78 -13.82 -16.22
C LEU A 330 -26.78 -12.81 -15.67
N SER A 331 -27.66 -13.26 -14.79
CA SER A 331 -28.45 -12.39 -13.92
C SER A 331 -27.61 -12.00 -12.70
N VAL A 332 -27.05 -10.79 -12.71
CA VAL A 332 -26.30 -10.24 -11.57
C VAL A 332 -27.28 -9.83 -10.49
N ILE A 333 -27.01 -10.27 -9.26
CA ILE A 333 -27.76 -9.94 -8.03
C ILE A 333 -26.95 -9.08 -7.04
N GLY A 334 -25.72 -8.73 -7.38
CA GLY A 334 -24.90 -7.79 -6.63
C GLY A 334 -23.45 -7.70 -7.12
N SER A 335 -22.64 -6.85 -6.48
CA SER A 335 -21.23 -6.69 -6.80
C SER A 335 -20.36 -6.40 -5.57
N TYR A 336 -19.07 -6.74 -5.66
CA TYR A 336 -18.08 -6.57 -4.60
C TYR A 336 -16.69 -6.43 -5.20
N ALA A 337 -15.97 -5.33 -4.95
CA ALA A 337 -14.55 -5.15 -5.35
C ALA A 337 -14.20 -5.62 -6.78
N GLY A 338 -15.02 -5.27 -7.79
CA GLY A 338 -14.81 -5.68 -9.19
C GLY A 338 -15.26 -7.12 -9.54
N TRP A 339 -15.93 -7.81 -8.63
CA TRP A 339 -16.62 -9.09 -8.84
C TRP A 339 -18.13 -8.89 -8.92
N LEU A 340 -18.80 -9.74 -9.69
CA LEU A 340 -20.26 -9.83 -9.80
C LEU A 340 -20.74 -11.06 -9.05
N ARG A 341 -21.81 -10.91 -8.27
CA ARG A 341 -22.53 -12.00 -7.60
C ARG A 341 -23.67 -12.44 -8.48
N VAL A 342 -23.76 -13.73 -8.77
CA VAL A 342 -24.81 -14.35 -9.59
C VAL A 342 -25.43 -15.55 -8.86
N PRO A 343 -26.71 -15.89 -9.09
CA PRO A 343 -27.28 -17.18 -8.68
C PRO A 343 -26.53 -18.35 -9.33
N ALA A 344 -26.49 -19.49 -8.65
CA ALA A 344 -25.90 -20.74 -9.14
C ALA A 344 -26.65 -21.92 -8.52
N GLY A 345 -27.85 -22.21 -9.04
CA GLY A 345 -28.83 -23.06 -8.37
C GLY A 345 -29.17 -22.49 -6.98
N ASN A 346 -29.21 -23.35 -5.96
CA ASN A 346 -29.44 -22.96 -4.55
C ASN A 346 -28.21 -22.30 -3.89
N LYS A 347 -27.16 -21.97 -4.65
CA LYS A 347 -25.93 -21.32 -4.19
C LYS A 347 -25.72 -20.01 -4.94
N VAL A 348 -24.62 -19.31 -4.63
CA VAL A 348 -24.17 -18.13 -5.39
C VAL A 348 -22.76 -18.33 -5.89
N ALA A 349 -22.48 -17.73 -7.05
CA ALA A 349 -21.15 -17.68 -7.62
C ALA A 349 -20.68 -16.24 -7.80
N TRP A 350 -19.36 -16.08 -7.85
CA TRP A 350 -18.64 -14.84 -8.07
C TRP A 350 -17.86 -14.93 -9.36
N ILE A 351 -18.10 -13.96 -10.26
CA ILE A 351 -17.46 -13.87 -11.57
C ILE A 351 -16.75 -12.50 -11.67
N PRO A 352 -15.48 -12.41 -12.14
CA PRO A 352 -14.83 -11.13 -12.31
C PRO A 352 -15.58 -10.26 -13.32
N ALA A 353 -15.93 -9.02 -12.97
CA ALA A 353 -16.66 -8.12 -13.86
C ALA A 353 -15.90 -7.85 -15.18
N SER A 354 -14.58 -7.95 -15.16
CA SER A 354 -13.69 -7.83 -16.33
C SER A 354 -13.76 -9.00 -17.32
N GLN A 355 -14.39 -10.12 -16.96
CA GLN A 355 -14.66 -11.25 -17.88
C GLN A 355 -16.08 -11.19 -18.48
N THR A 356 -16.81 -10.09 -18.26
CA THR A 356 -18.20 -9.92 -18.71
C THR A 356 -18.41 -8.66 -19.56
N THR A 357 -19.42 -8.71 -20.43
CA THR A 357 -19.92 -7.57 -21.21
C THR A 357 -21.35 -7.23 -20.82
N THR A 358 -21.78 -5.99 -21.07
CA THR A 358 -23.19 -5.57 -20.98
C THR A 358 -23.95 -5.83 -22.28
N VAL A 359 -23.24 -5.95 -23.41
CA VAL A 359 -23.78 -6.29 -24.72
C VAL A 359 -23.68 -7.81 -24.92
N ALA A 360 -24.74 -8.42 -25.45
CA ALA A 360 -24.74 -9.82 -25.83
C ALA A 360 -23.64 -10.12 -26.87
N PRO A 361 -22.91 -11.25 -26.76
CA PRO A 361 -22.04 -11.72 -27.83
C PRO A 361 -22.87 -11.89 -29.12
N LYS A 362 -22.36 -11.42 -30.26
CA LYS A 362 -22.98 -11.73 -31.55
C LYS A 362 -22.95 -13.26 -31.71
N PRO A 363 -24.05 -13.92 -32.13
CA PRO A 363 -24.06 -15.35 -32.40
C PRO A 363 -22.90 -15.74 -33.31
N ALA A 364 -22.19 -16.81 -32.96
CA ALA A 364 -21.21 -17.40 -33.85
C ALA A 364 -21.95 -17.94 -35.09
N PRO A 365 -21.43 -17.75 -36.32
CA PRO A 365 -21.94 -18.46 -37.48
C PRO A 365 -21.89 -19.96 -37.22
N ALA A 366 -22.97 -20.68 -37.53
CA ALA A 366 -22.99 -22.13 -37.40
C ALA A 366 -22.02 -22.73 -38.42
N THR A 367 -21.01 -23.46 -37.95
CA THR A 367 -20.15 -24.31 -38.79
C THR A 367 -20.39 -25.78 -38.48
N SER A 368 -20.54 -26.58 -39.53
CA SER A 368 -20.97 -27.97 -39.48
C SER A 368 -19.86 -28.96 -39.07
N THR A 369 -20.26 -30.22 -38.93
CA THR A 369 -19.56 -31.35 -38.31
C THR A 369 -18.44 -31.99 -39.13
N SER A 370 -17.32 -32.35 -38.48
CA SER A 370 -16.57 -33.60 -38.72
C SER A 370 -15.52 -33.91 -37.62
N LYS A 371 -15.12 -35.19 -37.49
CA LYS A 371 -14.25 -35.83 -36.47
C LYS A 371 -13.79 -37.20 -37.04
N PRO A 372 -12.69 -37.90 -36.63
CA PRO A 372 -11.61 -37.62 -35.66
C PRO A 372 -10.13 -37.78 -36.14
N THR A 373 -9.20 -37.53 -35.18
CA THR A 373 -7.75 -37.87 -35.11
C THR A 373 -6.78 -36.81 -35.68
N VAL A 374 -5.46 -36.73 -35.35
CA VAL A 374 -4.57 -37.54 -34.46
C VAL A 374 -3.90 -36.64 -33.38
N LYS A 375 -3.35 -37.23 -32.31
CA LYS A 375 -2.63 -36.60 -31.17
C LYS A 375 -1.16 -36.25 -31.48
N PRO A 376 -0.68 -35.06 -31.04
CA PRO A 376 0.66 -34.95 -30.44
C PRO A 376 0.64 -34.54 -28.95
N ALA A 377 1.76 -34.79 -28.26
CA ALA A 377 1.95 -34.61 -26.81
C ALA A 377 2.57 -33.21 -26.44
N PRO A 378 2.84 -32.85 -25.16
CA PRO A 378 2.40 -31.54 -24.65
C PRO A 378 3.48 -30.51 -24.23
N LYS A 379 3.22 -29.21 -24.46
CA LYS A 379 3.82 -28.03 -23.76
C LYS A 379 3.25 -26.69 -24.28
N PRO A 380 3.45 -25.54 -23.60
CA PRO A 380 3.58 -25.25 -22.16
C PRO A 380 2.43 -24.33 -21.64
N ALA A 381 2.39 -24.08 -20.33
CA ALA A 381 1.36 -23.25 -19.66
C ALA A 381 1.29 -21.77 -20.13
N PRO A 382 0.12 -21.09 -20.05
CA PRO A 382 -0.07 -19.70 -20.49
C PRO A 382 0.79 -18.67 -19.73
N LYS A 383 1.24 -17.66 -20.48
CA LYS A 383 2.12 -16.57 -20.01
C LYS A 383 1.32 -15.42 -19.38
N PRO A 384 1.76 -14.81 -18.26
CA PRO A 384 1.08 -13.66 -17.66
C PRO A 384 0.94 -12.48 -18.63
N THR A 385 -0.23 -11.85 -18.65
CA THR A 385 -0.54 -10.71 -19.52
C THR A 385 0.23 -9.44 -19.13
N GLU A 386 0.50 -8.63 -20.15
CA GLU A 386 1.33 -7.42 -20.08
C GLU A 386 0.45 -6.18 -19.87
N LYS A 387 0.59 -5.53 -18.71
CA LYS A 387 -0.06 -4.26 -18.38
C LYS A 387 0.88 -3.11 -18.75
N ALA A 388 0.63 -2.47 -19.89
CA ALA A 388 1.39 -1.30 -20.30
C ALA A 388 1.32 -0.19 -19.22
N LEU A 389 2.47 0.45 -18.94
CA LEU A 389 2.45 1.81 -18.41
C LEU A 389 1.81 2.73 -19.46
N LYS A 390 1.34 3.92 -19.05
CA LYS A 390 0.80 4.92 -19.97
C LYS A 390 1.87 5.95 -20.38
N PRO A 391 2.70 5.72 -21.41
CA PRO A 391 3.50 6.81 -21.96
C PRO A 391 2.59 7.74 -22.76
N PHE A 392 2.90 9.03 -22.74
CA PHE A 392 2.43 9.94 -23.77
C PHE A 392 3.10 9.60 -25.12
N ALA A 393 2.57 10.10 -26.23
CA ALA A 393 3.13 10.02 -27.57
C ALA A 393 2.75 11.27 -28.37
N GLN A 394 3.56 11.66 -29.35
CA GLN A 394 3.27 12.78 -30.23
C GLN A 394 3.01 12.28 -31.65
N VAL A 395 1.98 12.80 -32.30
CA VAL A 395 1.68 12.49 -33.71
C VAL A 395 2.73 13.13 -34.61
N THR A 396 3.35 12.35 -35.51
CA THR A 396 4.32 12.84 -36.49
C THR A 396 3.82 12.84 -37.93
N ALA A 397 2.83 12.02 -38.26
CA ALA A 397 2.19 12.08 -39.59
C ALA A 397 1.41 13.39 -39.75
N LYS A 398 1.47 14.01 -40.95
CA LYS A 398 0.74 15.25 -41.27
C LYS A 398 -0.76 15.15 -40.89
N LYS A 399 -1.37 14.00 -41.18
CA LYS A 399 -2.70 13.56 -40.71
C LYS A 399 -2.65 12.07 -40.33
N VAL A 400 -3.29 11.65 -39.24
CA VAL A 400 -3.49 10.22 -38.89
C VAL A 400 -4.92 9.97 -38.40
N ALA A 401 -5.56 8.92 -38.93
CA ALA A 401 -6.88 8.49 -38.49
C ALA A 401 -6.80 7.74 -37.14
N LEU A 402 -7.55 8.21 -36.14
CA LEU A 402 -7.86 7.48 -34.92
C LEU A 402 -8.99 6.50 -35.23
N LYS A 403 -8.70 5.22 -35.28
CA LYS A 403 -9.59 4.12 -35.68
C LYS A 403 -10.33 3.48 -34.50
N GLN A 404 -11.52 2.94 -34.70
CA GLN A 404 -12.29 2.31 -33.61
C GLN A 404 -11.67 0.98 -33.15
N GLY A 405 -11.10 0.21 -34.08
CA GLY A 405 -10.33 -1.01 -33.87
C GLY A 405 -8.91 -0.93 -34.44
N ALA A 406 -8.07 -1.92 -34.11
CA ALA A 406 -6.67 -2.03 -34.54
C ALA A 406 -6.54 -2.53 -36.00
N SER A 407 -7.22 -1.87 -36.95
CA SER A 407 -7.20 -2.21 -38.37
C SER A 407 -7.38 -0.96 -39.25
N GLY A 408 -6.75 -0.94 -40.43
CA GLY A 408 -6.91 0.12 -41.43
C GLY A 408 -8.34 0.23 -41.93
N SER A 409 -9.04 -0.90 -42.07
CA SER A 409 -10.45 -0.99 -42.48
C SER A 409 -11.46 -0.59 -41.40
N SER A 410 -11.03 -0.29 -40.18
CA SER A 410 -11.94 0.08 -39.10
C SER A 410 -12.52 1.50 -39.30
N LYS A 411 -13.68 1.77 -38.69
CA LYS A 411 -14.33 3.10 -38.70
C LYS A 411 -13.41 4.15 -38.07
N THR A 412 -13.29 5.32 -38.69
CA THR A 412 -12.53 6.45 -38.16
C THR A 412 -13.36 7.18 -37.09
N VAL A 413 -12.79 7.38 -35.91
CA VAL A 413 -13.36 8.10 -34.76
C VAL A 413 -13.08 9.61 -34.87
N LEU A 414 -11.86 9.99 -35.30
CA LEU A 414 -11.45 11.35 -35.66
C LEU A 414 -10.11 11.32 -36.40
N THR A 415 -9.71 12.43 -37.03
CA THR A 415 -8.38 12.60 -37.63
C THR A 415 -7.52 13.55 -36.79
N LEU A 416 -6.31 13.12 -36.44
CA LEU A 416 -5.32 13.91 -35.70
C LEU A 416 -4.32 14.55 -36.66
N ALA A 417 -3.98 15.82 -36.43
CA ALA A 417 -2.88 16.50 -37.12
C ALA A 417 -1.51 16.20 -36.47
N ALA A 418 -0.43 16.50 -37.19
CA ALA A 418 0.93 16.48 -36.65
C ALA A 418 1.06 17.33 -35.36
N GLY A 419 2.01 16.97 -34.51
CA GLY A 419 2.33 17.67 -33.27
C GLY A 419 1.40 17.40 -32.08
N LYS A 420 0.21 16.82 -32.28
CA LYS A 420 -0.75 16.54 -31.19
C LYS A 420 -0.21 15.48 -30.22
N LYS A 421 -0.30 15.77 -28.91
CA LYS A 421 0.07 14.85 -27.82
C LYS A 421 -1.12 13.94 -27.50
N VAL A 422 -0.88 12.63 -27.43
CA VAL A 422 -1.87 11.59 -27.13
C VAL A 422 -1.37 10.67 -26.02
N THR A 423 -2.26 10.05 -25.24
CA THR A 423 -1.86 9.10 -24.18
C THR A 423 -1.98 7.67 -24.68
N VAL A 424 -0.89 6.92 -24.76
CA VAL A 424 -0.92 5.50 -25.14
C VAL A 424 -1.44 4.67 -23.97
N SER A 425 -2.44 3.85 -24.23
CA SER A 425 -3.16 3.04 -23.22
C SER A 425 -3.10 1.54 -23.49
N ALA A 426 -2.92 1.12 -24.73
CA ALA A 426 -2.69 -0.27 -25.12
C ALA A 426 -1.91 -0.37 -26.44
N SER A 427 -1.55 -1.59 -26.85
CA SER A 427 -0.84 -1.88 -28.09
C SER A 427 -1.30 -3.22 -28.67
N ASN A 428 -1.42 -3.31 -29.98
CA ASN A 428 -1.84 -4.50 -30.71
C ASN A 428 -1.13 -4.52 -32.07
N GLY A 429 -0.14 -5.40 -32.24
CA GLY A 429 0.70 -5.44 -33.44
C GLY A 429 1.34 -4.07 -33.75
N THR A 430 1.12 -3.59 -34.97
CA THR A 430 1.56 -2.27 -35.47
C THR A 430 0.68 -1.10 -34.99
N TRP A 431 -0.36 -1.35 -34.18
CA TRP A 431 -1.30 -0.32 -33.70
C TRP A 431 -1.11 0.03 -32.23
N ARG A 432 -1.34 1.30 -31.88
CA ARG A 432 -1.35 1.82 -30.50
C ARG A 432 -2.73 2.35 -30.16
N LYS A 433 -3.32 1.89 -29.05
CA LYS A 433 -4.56 2.49 -28.54
C LYS A 433 -4.22 3.77 -27.81
N VAL A 434 -4.75 4.89 -28.26
CA VAL A 434 -4.45 6.22 -27.73
C VAL A 434 -5.71 6.95 -27.30
N ALA A 435 -5.57 7.84 -26.33
CA ALA A 435 -6.59 8.79 -25.90
C ALA A 435 -6.18 10.23 -26.28
N TYR A 436 -7.14 10.99 -26.80
CA TYR A 436 -7.01 12.41 -27.15
C TYR A 436 -8.31 13.13 -26.77
N GLY A 437 -8.25 14.01 -25.76
CA GLY A 437 -9.45 14.50 -25.08
C GLY A 437 -10.26 13.34 -24.47
N SER A 438 -11.59 13.38 -24.61
CA SER A 438 -12.51 12.31 -24.19
C SER A 438 -12.54 11.11 -25.15
N LYS A 439 -11.94 11.21 -26.34
CA LYS A 439 -12.05 10.19 -27.39
C LYS A 439 -10.87 9.21 -27.33
N THR A 440 -11.15 7.93 -27.56
CA THR A 440 -10.13 6.86 -27.62
C THR A 440 -10.26 6.06 -28.90
N GLY A 441 -9.15 5.51 -29.38
CA GLY A 441 -9.10 4.66 -30.57
C GLY A 441 -7.68 4.20 -30.86
N TRP A 442 -7.43 3.69 -32.05
CA TRP A 442 -6.18 3.10 -32.49
C TRP A 442 -5.53 3.93 -33.59
N VAL A 443 -4.23 4.14 -33.51
CA VAL A 443 -3.42 4.76 -34.58
C VAL A 443 -2.27 3.84 -34.95
N SER A 444 -1.74 3.97 -36.17
CA SER A 444 -0.50 3.29 -36.54
C SER A 444 0.64 3.72 -35.62
N ALA A 445 1.45 2.76 -35.17
CA ALA A 445 2.64 3.01 -34.37
C ALA A 445 3.70 3.83 -35.13
N SER A 446 3.74 3.76 -36.47
CA SER A 446 4.65 4.57 -37.30
C SER A 446 4.24 6.04 -37.38
N ALA A 447 2.98 6.37 -37.11
CA ALA A 447 2.47 7.74 -37.09
C ALA A 447 2.72 8.46 -35.74
N LEU A 448 3.40 7.81 -34.79
CA LEU A 448 3.69 8.31 -33.46
C LEU A 448 5.20 8.34 -33.18
N LYS A 449 5.70 9.48 -32.69
CA LYS A 449 6.99 9.62 -32.02
C LYS A 449 6.74 9.67 -30.51
N ALA A 450 7.09 8.60 -29.81
CA ALA A 450 6.96 8.56 -28.36
C ALA A 450 8.06 9.43 -27.70
N PRO A 451 7.76 10.25 -26.68
CA PRO A 451 8.74 10.55 -25.64
C PRO A 451 9.14 9.22 -25.01
N LEU A 452 10.41 8.87 -25.16
CA LEU A 452 10.97 7.63 -24.64
C LEU A 452 10.99 7.72 -23.11
N VAL A 453 10.17 6.93 -22.42
CA VAL A 453 10.43 6.61 -21.01
C VAL A 453 11.66 5.71 -21.01
N THR A 454 12.83 6.33 -21.01
CA THR A 454 14.10 5.62 -20.82
C THR A 454 14.29 5.36 -19.34
N LYS A 455 14.90 4.22 -19.03
CA LYS A 455 15.37 3.88 -17.68
C LYS A 455 16.83 3.48 -17.76
N LYS A 456 17.62 3.82 -16.73
CA LYS A 456 18.99 3.34 -16.60
C LYS A 456 19.02 2.05 -15.78
N VAL A 457 19.80 1.10 -16.28
CA VAL A 457 20.08 -0.19 -15.65
C VAL A 457 21.01 0.02 -14.45
N THR A 458 20.57 -0.28 -13.22
CA THR A 458 21.29 0.10 -11.98
C THR A 458 22.40 -0.88 -11.56
N THR A 459 22.42 -2.07 -12.14
CA THR A 459 23.40 -3.14 -11.96
C THR A 459 23.39 -4.05 -13.20
N ALA A 460 24.37 -4.93 -13.40
CA ALA A 460 24.35 -5.90 -14.51
C ALA A 460 23.04 -6.72 -14.48
N LEU A 461 22.19 -6.54 -15.51
CA LEU A 461 20.79 -6.98 -15.48
C LEU A 461 20.47 -7.88 -16.66
N ASN A 462 20.01 -9.10 -16.37
CA ASN A 462 19.61 -10.05 -17.40
C ASN A 462 18.31 -9.60 -18.09
N LEU A 463 18.37 -9.39 -19.40
CA LEU A 463 17.19 -9.26 -20.27
C LEU A 463 16.69 -10.67 -20.62
N ARG A 464 15.43 -10.99 -20.36
CA ARG A 464 14.86 -12.34 -20.48
C ARG A 464 13.69 -12.41 -21.47
N SER A 465 13.40 -13.60 -22.02
CA SER A 465 12.30 -13.81 -22.97
C SER A 465 10.88 -13.76 -22.36
N THR A 466 10.78 -13.94 -21.03
CA THR A 466 9.52 -13.91 -20.27
C THR A 466 9.67 -13.09 -18.99
N ALA A 467 8.56 -12.63 -18.43
CA ALA A 467 8.46 -11.92 -17.16
C ALA A 467 8.68 -12.86 -15.96
N SER A 468 9.83 -13.55 -15.93
CA SER A 468 10.17 -14.56 -14.92
C SER A 468 11.69 -14.78 -14.86
N THR A 469 12.20 -15.11 -13.67
CA THR A 469 13.60 -15.52 -13.46
C THR A 469 13.94 -16.80 -14.22
N LYS A 470 12.94 -17.64 -14.53
CA LYS A 470 13.07 -18.87 -15.34
C LYS A 470 13.12 -18.61 -16.86
N GLY A 471 12.92 -17.37 -17.33
CA GLY A 471 12.96 -17.04 -18.75
C GLY A 471 14.38 -17.05 -19.33
N LYS A 472 14.56 -17.56 -20.56
CA LYS A 472 15.85 -17.60 -21.28
C LYS A 472 16.49 -16.20 -21.30
N LYS A 473 17.77 -16.13 -20.94
CA LYS A 473 18.58 -14.91 -21.00
C LYS A 473 18.86 -14.56 -22.47
N LEU A 474 18.45 -13.37 -22.88
CA LEU A 474 18.63 -12.81 -24.24
C LEU A 474 19.88 -11.91 -24.32
N ALA A 475 20.23 -11.25 -23.22
CA ALA A 475 21.43 -10.43 -23.05
C ALA A 475 21.72 -10.18 -21.55
N THR A 476 22.95 -9.77 -21.24
CA THR A 476 23.24 -9.00 -20.02
C THR A 476 23.29 -7.52 -20.39
N MET A 477 22.50 -6.69 -19.72
CA MET A 477 22.55 -5.24 -19.87
C MET A 477 23.55 -4.69 -18.85
N ARG A 478 24.53 -3.90 -19.30
CA ARG A 478 25.57 -3.35 -18.41
C ARG A 478 24.98 -2.31 -17.45
N LYS A 479 25.57 -2.14 -16.26
CA LYS A 479 25.25 -1.02 -15.35
C LYS A 479 25.42 0.30 -16.11
N GLY A 480 24.48 1.23 -15.96
CA GLY A 480 24.45 2.50 -16.68
C GLY A 480 23.78 2.46 -18.05
N ALA A 481 23.53 1.26 -18.62
CA ALA A 481 22.85 1.13 -19.91
C ALA A 481 21.46 1.77 -19.89
N THR A 482 21.19 2.60 -20.89
CA THR A 482 19.87 3.17 -21.15
C THR A 482 19.00 2.15 -21.87
N VAL A 483 17.78 1.92 -21.39
CA VAL A 483 16.80 1.04 -22.02
C VAL A 483 15.46 1.75 -22.19
N THR A 484 14.79 1.52 -23.32
CA THR A 484 13.47 2.11 -23.57
C THR A 484 12.39 1.23 -22.97
N VAL A 485 11.53 1.78 -22.10
CA VAL A 485 10.40 1.05 -21.51
C VAL A 485 9.26 0.88 -22.51
N LEU A 486 8.79 -0.35 -22.67
CA LEU A 486 7.71 -0.73 -23.58
C LEU A 486 6.44 -1.23 -22.84
N GLY A 487 6.57 -1.74 -21.62
CA GLY A 487 5.44 -2.30 -20.84
C GLY A 487 5.85 -2.81 -19.46
N LYS A 488 4.89 -3.31 -18.68
CA LYS A 488 5.13 -3.97 -17.38
C LYS A 488 4.27 -5.23 -17.21
N SER A 489 4.67 -6.12 -16.31
CA SER A 489 3.86 -7.26 -15.85
C SER A 489 4.38 -7.67 -14.47
N GLY A 490 3.57 -7.44 -13.43
CA GLY A 490 4.01 -7.56 -12.03
C GLY A 490 5.28 -6.74 -11.76
N ALA A 491 6.30 -7.39 -11.19
CA ALA A 491 7.61 -6.79 -10.93
C ALA A 491 8.52 -6.66 -12.17
N TRP A 492 8.09 -7.11 -13.35
CA TRP A 492 8.89 -7.08 -14.58
C TRP A 492 8.52 -5.91 -15.48
N VAL A 493 9.51 -5.38 -16.17
CA VAL A 493 9.38 -4.31 -17.17
C VAL A 493 9.85 -4.87 -18.50
N LYS A 494 9.04 -4.69 -19.54
CA LYS A 494 9.46 -4.99 -20.91
C LYS A 494 10.22 -3.80 -21.44
N VAL A 495 11.42 -4.02 -21.96
CA VAL A 495 12.33 -2.98 -22.41
C VAL A 495 13.00 -3.35 -23.73
N LYS A 496 13.40 -2.33 -24.50
CA LYS A 496 14.31 -2.44 -25.64
C LYS A 496 15.71 -2.02 -25.21
N TYR A 497 16.71 -2.84 -25.55
CA TYR A 497 18.13 -2.60 -25.31
C TYR A 497 18.90 -2.92 -26.60
N GLY A 498 19.40 -1.89 -27.28
CA GLY A 498 19.89 -2.00 -28.65
C GLY A 498 18.81 -2.54 -29.60
N SER A 499 19.16 -3.52 -30.43
CA SER A 499 18.20 -4.23 -31.28
C SER A 499 17.22 -5.11 -30.49
N LYS A 500 17.63 -5.65 -29.34
CA LYS A 500 16.92 -6.70 -28.59
C LYS A 500 15.78 -6.14 -27.72
N THR A 501 14.68 -6.90 -27.66
CA THR A 501 13.51 -6.61 -26.80
C THR A 501 13.27 -7.77 -25.84
N GLY A 502 13.01 -7.48 -24.57
CA GLY A 502 12.76 -8.51 -23.57
C GLY A 502 12.30 -7.95 -22.23
N TRP A 503 12.33 -8.80 -21.21
CA TRP A 503 11.86 -8.51 -19.85
C TRP A 503 13.01 -8.39 -18.88
N ALA A 504 12.98 -7.35 -18.05
CA ALA A 504 13.97 -7.11 -17.01
C ALA A 504 13.26 -6.74 -15.70
N HIS A 505 13.82 -7.13 -14.56
CA HIS A 505 13.16 -6.94 -13.27
C HIS A 505 13.22 -5.46 -12.85
N GLY A 506 12.06 -4.87 -12.56
CA GLY A 506 11.85 -3.43 -12.49
C GLY A 506 12.56 -2.71 -11.34
N SER A 507 12.94 -3.43 -10.28
CA SER A 507 13.76 -2.88 -9.19
C SER A 507 15.15 -2.43 -9.65
N TYR A 508 15.62 -2.89 -10.81
CA TYR A 508 16.93 -2.58 -11.37
C TYR A 508 16.88 -1.59 -12.55
N LEU A 509 15.73 -0.94 -12.76
CA LEU A 509 15.49 0.02 -13.84
C LEU A 509 14.95 1.33 -13.26
N ARG A 510 15.80 2.35 -13.18
CA ARG A 510 15.43 3.69 -12.67
C ARG A 510 15.19 4.67 -13.79
#